data_AF-A0A812WNV2-F1
#
_entry.id   AF-A0A812WNV2-F1
#
_cell.length_a   1.000
_cell.length_b   1.000
_cell.length_c   1.000
_cell.angle_alpha   90.00
_cell.angle_beta   90.00
_cell.angle_gamma   90.00
#
_symmetry.space_group_name_H-M   'P 1'
#
loop_
_entity.id
_entity.type
_entity.pdbx_description
1 polymer ?
#
loop_
_entity_poly.entity_id
_entity_poly.type
_entity_poly.pdbx_seq_one_letter_code
_entity_poly.pdbx_strand_id
1 'polypeptide(L)'
;MAEMNTPPPRVNKRRTVSPLHELDGTERADDNSLSPTHSTPELESESSQRSLDSIARVVRAEIQAAVAPLESRLDNLQSSVDGRLSRVESMINTHDLRIGKVEGALDNFLMNGKTMDETTATQVAQIESQLSDLKVQVDAMKVVTHTTTSPSQTDTKCTMVVGGLAGLRTLPAASKWLTDTLESLHGPIHTGVYVKSEDFTGLMFAKFRSQLDCDTAVATLRSAKLSVNGSLVWASLDLPPHIRARKVFMLGLRWQLGQWGFVKRDIEIAEDYSNMSIGEKVIFKLASCVEGLLKLEWSDEWANWTEFQSSAEVQQLADRANAILEKQAKGVGKGKSKQKV
;
A
#
# COMPACT_ATOMS: atom_id res chain seq x y z
N MET A 1 -28.14 -25.45 -1.48
CA MET A 1 -27.08 -25.08 -2.46
C MET A 1 -27.59 -23.85 -3.19
N ALA A 2 -27.03 -22.69 -2.90
CA ALA A 2 -27.42 -21.46 -3.57
C ALA A 2 -26.63 -21.37 -4.89
N GLU A 3 -27.33 -21.34 -6.03
CA GLU A 3 -26.75 -20.96 -7.32
C GLU A 3 -26.21 -19.54 -7.20
N MET A 4 -24.89 -19.40 -7.12
CA MET A 4 -24.24 -18.12 -7.25
C MET A 4 -24.22 -17.79 -8.74
N ASN A 5 -25.17 -16.96 -9.16
CA ASN A 5 -25.14 -16.30 -10.46
C ASN A 5 -23.78 -15.62 -10.63
N THR A 6 -22.98 -16.12 -11.57
CA THR A 6 -21.78 -15.44 -12.07
C THR A 6 -22.17 -14.00 -12.37
N PRO A 7 -21.59 -12.98 -11.70
CA PRO A 7 -21.98 -11.61 -11.93
C PRO A 7 -21.78 -11.31 -13.42
N PRO A 8 -22.82 -10.87 -14.16
CA PRO A 8 -22.63 -10.53 -15.56
C PRO A 8 -21.56 -9.44 -15.65
N PRO A 9 -20.66 -9.51 -16.64
CA PRO A 9 -19.61 -8.52 -16.81
C PRO A 9 -20.25 -7.14 -16.87
N ARG A 10 -20.04 -6.34 -15.83
CA ARG A 10 -20.43 -4.93 -15.87
C ARG A 10 -19.54 -4.32 -16.93
N VAL A 11 -20.13 -4.02 -18.09
CA VAL A 11 -19.52 -3.19 -19.13
C VAL A 11 -19.42 -1.78 -18.56
N ASN A 12 -18.51 -1.57 -17.61
CA ASN A 12 -18.05 -0.26 -17.26
C ASN A 12 -17.40 0.28 -18.53
N LYS A 13 -17.98 1.36 -19.07
CA LYS A 13 -17.38 2.14 -20.16
C LYS A 13 -15.91 2.34 -19.81
N ARG A 14 -15.05 1.63 -20.54
CA ARG A 14 -13.60 1.59 -20.32
C ARG A 14 -13.10 3.03 -20.27
N ARG A 15 -12.61 3.49 -19.12
CA ARG A 15 -11.68 4.62 -19.12
C ARG A 15 -10.41 4.10 -19.79
N THR A 16 -10.22 4.48 -21.06
CA THR A 16 -9.05 4.13 -21.88
C THR A 16 -7.81 4.94 -21.50
N VAL A 17 -7.89 5.80 -20.50
CA VAL A 17 -6.78 6.67 -20.10
C VAL A 17 -6.41 6.39 -18.65
N SER A 18 -5.18 5.90 -18.49
CA SER A 18 -4.51 5.71 -17.20
C SER A 18 -4.44 7.06 -16.44
N PRO A 19 -4.51 7.11 -15.11
CA PRO A 19 -4.48 8.36 -14.32
C PRO A 19 -3.17 9.17 -14.36
N LEU A 20 -2.33 8.98 -15.38
CA LEU A 20 -1.01 9.61 -15.50
C LEU A 20 -0.98 10.82 -16.45
N HIS A 21 -2.13 11.36 -16.90
CA HIS A 21 -2.16 12.32 -18.01
C HIS A 21 -3.11 13.53 -17.90
N GLU A 22 -3.57 13.92 -16.71
CA GLU A 22 -4.47 15.09 -16.56
C GLU A 22 -3.69 16.31 -16.03
N LEU A 23 -2.93 16.96 -16.92
CA LEU A 23 -2.32 18.28 -16.74
C LEU A 23 -2.34 19.08 -18.06
N ASP A 24 -3.47 19.11 -18.76
CA ASP A 24 -3.68 20.12 -19.82
C ASP A 24 -5.13 20.60 -19.79
N GLY A 25 -5.30 21.80 -19.27
CA GLY A 25 -6.57 22.50 -19.17
C GLY A 25 -6.83 23.34 -20.42
N THR A 26 -8.06 23.27 -20.93
CA THR A 26 -8.62 24.27 -21.83
C THR A 26 -10.10 24.44 -21.53
N GLU A 27 -10.43 25.50 -20.78
CA GLU A 27 -11.80 25.95 -20.56
C GLU A 27 -12.23 26.83 -21.75
N ARG A 28 -13.42 26.55 -22.31
CA ARG A 28 -14.15 27.48 -23.19
C ARG A 28 -15.41 27.93 -22.46
N ALA A 29 -15.53 29.25 -22.32
CA ALA A 29 -16.72 29.94 -21.87
C ALA A 29 -17.59 30.26 -23.09
N ASP A 30 -18.90 30.00 -23.00
CA ASP A 30 -19.90 30.56 -23.91
C ASP A 30 -20.96 31.30 -23.07
N ASP A 31 -21.02 32.60 -23.31
CA ASP A 31 -21.99 33.58 -22.81
C ASP A 31 -23.23 33.55 -23.72
N ASN A 32 -24.44 33.52 -23.16
CA ASN A 32 -25.66 33.70 -23.96
C ASN A 32 -26.65 34.63 -23.25
N SER A 33 -26.71 35.87 -23.73
CA SER A 33 -27.66 36.92 -23.33
C SER A 33 -28.98 36.79 -24.09
N LEU A 34 -30.12 36.83 -23.40
CA LEU A 34 -31.43 37.08 -24.01
C LEU A 34 -32.21 38.12 -23.20
N SER A 35 -32.62 39.20 -23.88
CA SER A 35 -33.51 40.27 -23.39
C SER A 35 -34.95 39.99 -23.80
N PRO A 36 -35.98 40.31 -22.98
CA PRO A 36 -37.36 40.32 -23.45
C PRO A 36 -37.90 41.75 -23.62
N THR A 37 -38.61 41.99 -24.73
CA THR A 37 -39.40 43.21 -24.98
C THR A 37 -40.88 42.99 -24.67
N HIS A 38 -41.45 44.01 -24.04
CA HIS A 38 -42.84 44.26 -23.66
C HIS A 38 -43.88 43.98 -24.75
N SER A 39 -45.10 43.59 -24.34
CA SER A 39 -46.35 44.35 -24.59
C SER A 39 -47.52 43.78 -23.78
N THR A 40 -48.27 44.67 -23.12
CA THR A 40 -49.50 44.40 -22.36
C THR A 40 -50.62 45.23 -22.99
N PRO A 41 -51.88 44.75 -22.97
CA PRO A 41 -53.01 45.66 -22.79
C PRO A 41 -53.87 45.27 -21.58
N GLU A 42 -54.30 46.30 -20.85
CA GLU A 42 -55.30 46.24 -19.78
C GLU A 42 -56.71 45.99 -20.35
N LEU A 43 -57.49 45.14 -19.69
CA LEU A 43 -58.81 45.47 -19.09
C LEU A 43 -59.53 44.18 -18.66
N GLU A 44 -60.11 44.24 -17.45
CA GLU A 44 -61.29 43.51 -16.92
C GLU A 44 -61.08 42.93 -15.50
N SER A 45 -61.75 43.58 -14.53
CA SER A 45 -61.42 43.59 -13.11
C SER A 45 -62.21 42.58 -12.24
N GLU A 46 -62.85 41.57 -12.83
CA GLU A 46 -63.48 40.47 -12.05
C GLU A 46 -63.08 39.07 -12.54
N SER A 47 -62.62 38.92 -13.79
CA SER A 47 -61.92 37.71 -14.26
C SER A 47 -60.48 37.63 -13.76
N SER A 48 -59.90 38.78 -13.40
CA SER A 48 -58.51 38.93 -12.94
C SER A 48 -58.26 38.30 -11.56
N GLN A 49 -59.24 38.23 -10.65
CA GLN A 49 -59.07 37.56 -9.36
C GLN A 49 -58.98 36.02 -9.51
N ARG A 50 -59.80 35.42 -10.38
CA ARG A 50 -59.70 33.98 -10.71
C ARG A 50 -58.40 33.65 -11.46
N SER A 51 -57.90 34.60 -12.24
CA SER A 51 -56.61 34.53 -12.92
C SER A 51 -55.45 34.58 -11.93
N LEU A 52 -55.45 35.54 -10.99
CA LEU A 52 -54.43 35.65 -9.94
C LEU A 52 -54.41 34.44 -9.01
N ASP A 53 -55.57 33.89 -8.64
CA ASP A 53 -55.64 32.66 -7.84
C ASP A 53 -55.09 31.44 -8.58
N SER A 54 -55.28 31.39 -9.89
CA SER A 54 -54.73 30.32 -10.73
C SER A 54 -53.22 30.46 -10.89
N ILE A 55 -52.72 31.69 -11.09
CA ILE A 55 -51.29 32.00 -11.12
C ILE A 55 -50.65 31.68 -9.75
N ALA A 56 -51.28 32.07 -8.64
CA ALA A 56 -50.80 31.76 -7.30
C ALA A 56 -50.81 30.25 -6.99
N ARG A 57 -51.71 29.47 -7.59
CA ARG A 57 -51.69 28.00 -7.53
C ARG A 57 -50.52 27.42 -8.31
N VAL A 58 -50.28 27.90 -9.53
CA VAL A 58 -49.15 27.46 -10.36
C VAL A 58 -47.81 27.82 -9.70
N VAL A 59 -47.66 29.05 -9.20
CA VAL A 59 -46.45 29.50 -8.51
C VAL A 59 -46.20 28.67 -7.25
N ARG A 60 -47.24 28.38 -6.45
CA ARG A 60 -47.10 27.49 -5.28
C ARG A 60 -46.70 26.07 -5.68
N ALA A 61 -47.31 25.52 -6.73
CA ALA A 61 -46.96 24.19 -7.22
C ALA A 61 -45.51 24.13 -7.73
N GLU A 62 -45.06 25.15 -8.46
CA GLU A 62 -43.70 25.24 -8.99
C GLU A 62 -42.66 25.41 -7.87
N ILE A 63 -42.94 26.27 -6.89
CA ILE A 63 -42.10 26.42 -5.70
C ILE A 63 -42.03 25.09 -4.95
N GLN A 64 -43.15 24.40 -4.76
CA GLN A 64 -43.17 23.13 -4.03
C GLN A 64 -42.45 22.02 -4.81
N ALA A 65 -42.56 22.00 -6.13
CA ALA A 65 -41.80 21.09 -7.00
C ALA A 65 -40.29 21.37 -6.94
N ALA A 66 -39.88 22.63 -6.80
CA ALA A 66 -38.48 23.02 -6.64
C ALA A 66 -37.93 22.75 -5.22
N VAL A 67 -38.77 22.86 -4.18
CA VAL A 67 -38.38 22.70 -2.77
C VAL A 67 -38.34 21.24 -2.35
N ALA A 68 -39.26 20.38 -2.81
CA ALA A 68 -39.31 18.98 -2.39
C ALA A 68 -38.00 18.19 -2.62
N PRO A 69 -37.26 18.35 -3.74
CA PRO A 69 -35.95 17.73 -3.91
C PRO A 69 -34.90 18.25 -2.91
N LEU A 70 -34.98 19.51 -2.49
CA LEU A 70 -34.06 20.10 -1.50
C LEU A 70 -34.36 19.57 -0.10
N GLU A 71 -35.63 19.44 0.27
CA GLU A 71 -36.05 18.81 1.54
C GLU A 71 -35.55 17.36 1.61
N SER A 72 -35.74 16.58 0.55
CA SER A 72 -35.23 15.20 0.51
C SER A 72 -33.70 15.12 0.61
N ARG A 73 -32.97 16.09 0.04
CA ARG A 73 -31.50 16.17 0.17
C ARG A 73 -31.10 16.54 1.59
N LEU A 74 -31.85 17.41 2.26
CA LEU A 74 -31.62 17.80 3.64
C LEU A 74 -31.81 16.60 4.58
N ASP A 75 -32.89 15.83 4.40
CA ASP A 75 -33.16 14.62 5.20
C ASP A 75 -32.08 13.55 5.02
N ASN A 76 -31.61 13.36 3.78
CA ASN A 76 -30.50 12.46 3.47
C ASN A 76 -29.18 12.94 4.08
N LEU A 77 -28.95 14.25 4.11
CA LEU A 77 -27.75 14.80 4.75
C LEU A 77 -27.82 14.65 6.27
N GLN A 78 -28.98 14.92 6.87
CA GLN A 78 -29.22 14.79 8.30
C GLN A 78 -28.99 13.35 8.75
N SER A 79 -29.62 12.37 8.09
CA SER A 79 -29.42 10.94 8.40
C SER A 79 -27.96 10.48 8.22
N SER A 80 -27.26 11.02 7.21
CA SER A 80 -25.83 10.75 7.01
C SER A 80 -24.96 11.32 8.13
N VAL A 81 -25.25 12.54 8.58
CA VAL A 81 -24.55 13.19 9.70
C VAL A 81 -24.80 12.44 11.00
N ASP A 82 -26.05 12.08 11.31
CA ASP A 82 -26.42 11.33 12.52
C ASP A 82 -25.72 9.96 12.55
N GLY A 83 -25.68 9.27 11.41
CA GLY A 83 -24.98 7.98 11.28
C GLY A 83 -23.45 8.09 11.36
N ARG A 84 -22.87 9.25 11.05
CA ARG A 84 -21.44 9.52 11.27
C ARG A 84 -21.17 9.89 12.72
N LEU A 85 -22.02 10.71 13.33
CA LEU A 85 -21.91 11.12 14.74
C LEU A 85 -21.98 9.90 15.66
N SER A 86 -22.98 9.02 15.45
CA SER A 86 -23.16 7.78 16.20
C SER A 86 -21.92 6.86 16.13
N ARG A 87 -21.26 6.82 14.96
CA ARG A 87 -20.01 6.05 14.79
C ARG A 87 -18.83 6.67 15.53
N VAL A 88 -18.72 8.00 15.52
CA VAL A 88 -17.69 8.73 16.25
C VAL A 88 -17.87 8.55 17.76
N GLU A 89 -19.10 8.67 18.27
CA GLU A 89 -19.42 8.43 19.68
C GLU A 89 -19.05 7.01 20.11
N SER A 90 -19.40 6.00 19.30
CA SER A 90 -19.02 4.60 19.58
C SER A 90 -17.50 4.39 19.63
N MET A 91 -16.77 5.04 18.72
CA MET A 91 -15.31 4.97 18.70
C MET A 91 -14.67 5.67 19.91
N ILE A 92 -15.20 6.83 20.33
CA ILE A 92 -14.76 7.54 21.54
C ILE A 92 -14.97 6.66 22.77
N ASN A 93 -16.17 6.08 22.94
CA ASN A 93 -16.47 5.17 24.05
C ASN A 93 -15.52 3.96 24.08
N THR A 94 -15.15 3.43 22.91
CA THR A 94 -14.18 2.33 22.80
C THR A 94 -12.78 2.76 23.22
N HIS A 95 -12.36 3.97 22.86
CA HIS A 95 -11.06 4.50 23.24
C HIS A 95 -10.99 4.81 24.74
N ASP A 96 -12.04 5.36 25.34
CA ASP A 96 -12.10 5.62 26.78
C ASP A 96 -11.94 4.32 27.59
N LEU A 97 -12.60 3.23 27.16
CA LEU A 97 -12.43 1.91 27.77
C LEU A 97 -11.00 1.37 27.66
N ARG A 98 -10.32 1.62 26.53
CA ARG A 98 -8.92 1.20 26.33
C ARG A 98 -7.96 2.02 27.18
N ILE A 99 -8.19 3.33 27.26
CA ILE A 99 -7.40 4.24 28.10
C ILE A 99 -7.50 3.79 29.55
N GLY A 100 -8.72 3.57 30.08
CA GLY A 100 -8.90 3.10 31.45
C GLY A 100 -8.21 1.75 31.74
N LYS A 101 -8.13 0.85 30.76
CA LYS A 101 -7.37 -0.41 30.90
C LYS A 101 -5.85 -0.18 30.95
N VAL A 102 -5.34 0.77 30.18
CA VAL A 102 -3.91 1.11 30.16
C VAL A 102 -3.53 1.82 31.47
N GLU A 103 -4.36 2.75 31.93
CA GLU A 103 -4.17 3.43 33.22
C GLU A 103 -4.17 2.43 34.38
N GLY A 104 -5.13 1.49 34.42
CA GLY A 104 -5.14 0.43 35.43
C GLY A 104 -3.93 -0.52 35.36
N ALA A 105 -3.41 -0.79 34.16
CA ALA A 105 -2.18 -1.57 34.01
C ALA A 105 -0.94 -0.80 34.49
N LEU A 106 -0.88 0.52 34.24
CA LEU A 106 0.17 1.40 34.73
C LEU A 106 0.16 1.51 36.26
N ASP A 107 -1.01 1.66 36.89
CA ASP A 107 -1.12 1.70 38.35
C ASP A 107 -0.67 0.38 38.99
N ASN A 108 -1.07 -0.76 38.41
CA ASN A 108 -0.60 -2.07 38.86
C ASN A 108 0.92 -2.23 38.69
N PHE A 109 1.49 -1.71 37.60
CA PHE A 109 2.94 -1.72 37.37
C PHE A 109 3.68 -0.84 38.39
N LEU A 110 3.18 0.35 38.68
CA LEU A 110 3.73 1.27 39.67
C LEU A 110 3.67 0.69 41.10
N MET A 111 2.59 -0.02 41.45
CA MET A 111 2.47 -0.67 42.76
C MET A 111 3.40 -1.88 42.90
N ASN A 112 3.57 -2.68 41.85
CA ASN A 112 4.50 -3.83 41.85
C ASN A 112 5.98 -3.39 41.73
N GLY A 113 6.26 -2.25 41.09
CA GLY A 113 7.59 -1.68 40.95
C GLY A 113 8.25 -1.31 42.29
N LYS A 114 7.44 -0.97 43.32
CA LYS A 114 7.94 -0.67 44.67
C LYS A 114 8.54 -1.87 45.40
N THR A 115 8.25 -3.10 44.95
CA THR A 115 8.83 -4.34 45.52
C THR A 115 10.04 -4.87 44.75
N MET A 116 10.39 -4.23 43.63
CA MET A 116 11.38 -4.76 42.69
C MET A 116 12.80 -4.18 42.89
N ASP A 117 12.95 -3.09 43.64
CA ASP A 117 14.22 -2.33 43.71
C ASP A 117 15.38 -3.13 44.35
N GLU A 118 15.08 -3.98 45.33
CA GLU A 118 16.12 -4.72 46.07
C GLU A 118 16.52 -6.04 45.39
N THR A 119 15.60 -6.69 44.67
CA THR A 119 15.84 -7.95 43.96
C THR A 119 16.45 -7.73 42.56
N THR A 120 16.18 -6.59 41.93
CA THR A 120 16.72 -6.29 40.59
C THR A 120 18.18 -5.86 40.66
N ALA A 121 18.59 -5.13 41.70
CA ALA A 121 19.99 -4.73 41.90
C ALA A 121 20.92 -5.95 42.09
N THR A 122 20.47 -6.97 42.82
CA THR A 122 21.22 -8.22 43.01
C THR A 122 21.27 -9.07 41.74
N GLN A 123 20.18 -9.13 40.96
CA GLN A 123 20.16 -9.83 39.67
C GLN A 123 21.03 -9.15 38.61
N VAL A 124 21.05 -7.82 38.56
CA VAL A 124 21.89 -7.05 37.63
C VAL A 124 23.37 -7.29 37.92
N ALA A 125 23.79 -7.26 39.19
CA ALA A 125 25.16 -7.57 39.57
C ALA A 125 25.58 -9.01 39.19
N GLN A 126 24.65 -9.97 39.31
CA GLN A 126 24.90 -11.36 38.89
C GLN A 126 25.00 -11.51 37.37
N ILE A 127 24.17 -10.79 36.60
CA ILE A 127 24.20 -10.77 35.13
C ILE A 127 25.49 -10.11 34.62
N GLU A 128 25.93 -9.01 35.25
CA GLU A 128 27.19 -8.33 34.89
C GLU A 128 28.41 -9.22 35.12
N SER A 129 28.43 -9.98 36.23
CA SER A 129 29.47 -10.98 36.48
C SER A 129 29.49 -12.06 35.40
N GLN A 130 28.32 -12.59 35.03
CA GLN A 130 28.21 -13.62 33.98
C GLN A 130 28.62 -13.10 32.60
N LEU A 131 28.30 -11.84 32.28
CA LEU A 131 28.72 -11.19 31.03
C LEU A 131 30.23 -10.98 30.96
N SER A 132 30.86 -10.66 32.08
CA SER A 132 32.32 -10.51 32.16
C SER A 132 33.03 -11.84 31.89
N ASP A 133 32.56 -12.94 32.48
CA ASP A 133 33.12 -14.28 32.25
C ASP A 133 32.91 -14.78 30.82
N LEU A 134 31.72 -14.55 30.25
CA LEU A 134 31.42 -14.86 28.85
C LEU A 134 32.32 -14.07 27.89
N LYS A 135 32.62 -12.81 28.21
CA LYS A 135 33.51 -11.98 27.39
C LYS A 135 34.94 -12.51 27.40
N VAL A 136 35.45 -12.95 28.55
CA VAL A 136 36.77 -13.60 28.65
C VAL A 136 36.81 -14.90 27.83
N GLN A 137 35.76 -15.70 27.86
CA GLN A 137 35.67 -16.94 27.05
C GLN A 137 35.62 -16.64 25.54
N VAL A 138 34.87 -15.62 25.11
CA VAL A 138 34.79 -15.20 23.70
C VAL A 138 36.12 -14.64 23.20
N ASP A 139 36.81 -13.85 24.01
CA ASP A 139 38.11 -13.29 23.65
C ASP A 139 39.20 -14.39 23.63
N ALA A 140 39.07 -15.45 24.42
CA ALA A 140 39.91 -16.65 24.34
C ALA A 140 39.65 -17.50 23.08
N MET A 141 38.42 -17.53 22.55
CA MET A 141 38.09 -18.25 21.31
C MET A 141 38.47 -17.50 20.02
N LYS A 142 38.70 -16.18 20.09
CA LYS A 142 39.00 -15.34 18.91
C LYS A 142 40.39 -15.54 18.29
N VAL A 143 41.28 -16.34 18.89
CA VAL A 143 42.64 -16.55 18.35
C VAL A 143 42.69 -17.66 17.29
N VAL A 144 41.65 -18.48 17.12
CA VAL A 144 41.63 -19.51 16.07
C VAL A 144 40.25 -19.54 15.43
N THR A 145 40.00 -18.70 14.43
CA THR A 145 39.05 -19.05 13.36
C THR A 145 39.24 -18.19 12.13
N HIS A 146 39.44 -18.92 11.03
CA HIS A 146 39.63 -18.45 9.68
C HIS A 146 38.58 -17.43 9.25
N THR A 147 39.06 -16.31 8.70
CA THR A 147 38.33 -15.44 7.78
C THR A 147 37.95 -16.22 6.52
N THR A 148 36.83 -16.93 6.57
CA THR A 148 36.12 -17.42 5.39
C THR A 148 34.62 -17.34 5.67
N THR A 149 34.13 -16.11 5.83
CA THR A 149 32.69 -15.82 5.79
C THR A 149 32.23 -16.00 4.35
N SER A 150 31.86 -17.23 4.02
CA SER A 150 31.05 -17.52 2.84
C SER A 150 29.72 -16.76 2.99
N PRO A 151 29.29 -15.94 2.01
CA PRO A 151 28.04 -15.21 2.10
C PRO A 151 26.88 -16.21 2.00
N SER A 152 26.38 -16.67 3.15
CA SER A 152 25.18 -17.49 3.20
C SER A 152 23.98 -16.66 2.74
N GLN A 153 23.10 -17.27 1.96
CA GLN A 153 21.94 -16.66 1.29
C GLN A 153 20.90 -16.03 2.23
N THR A 154 21.10 -16.07 3.55
CA THR A 154 20.16 -15.59 4.57
C THR A 154 20.24 -14.09 4.83
N ASP A 155 21.29 -13.40 4.36
CA ASP A 155 21.53 -11.96 4.63
C ASP A 155 20.69 -11.02 3.73
N THR A 156 19.82 -11.56 2.89
CA THR A 156 18.95 -10.79 1.99
C THR A 156 17.79 -10.11 2.70
N LYS A 157 17.42 -10.57 3.90
CA LYS A 157 16.25 -10.06 4.62
C LYS A 157 16.39 -8.55 4.95
N CYS A 158 17.56 -8.12 5.39
CA CYS A 158 17.77 -6.73 5.81
C CYS A 158 18.30 -5.82 4.69
N THR A 159 17.91 -6.04 3.43
CA THR A 159 18.38 -5.22 2.30
C THR A 159 17.24 -4.45 1.64
N MET A 160 17.44 -3.15 1.44
CA MET A 160 16.59 -2.26 0.66
C MET A 160 17.21 -2.01 -0.72
N VAL A 161 16.38 -1.93 -1.74
CA VAL A 161 16.72 -1.43 -3.07
C VAL A 161 16.22 0.00 -3.20
N VAL A 162 17.09 0.91 -3.64
CA VAL A 162 16.74 2.30 -3.94
C VAL A 162 17.03 2.58 -5.41
N GLY A 163 16.05 3.11 -6.13
CA GLY A 163 16.17 3.49 -7.53
C GLY A 163 15.69 4.92 -7.79
N GLY A 164 15.88 5.39 -9.03
CA GLY A 164 15.66 6.79 -9.40
C GLY A 164 16.84 7.70 -9.09
N LEU A 165 18.04 7.12 -8.90
CA LEU A 165 19.25 7.84 -8.49
C LEU A 165 20.22 8.13 -9.64
N ALA A 166 19.78 8.00 -10.89
CA ALA A 166 20.63 8.16 -12.08
C ALA A 166 21.31 9.55 -12.12
N GLY A 167 20.67 10.56 -11.51
CA GLY A 167 21.21 11.91 -11.39
C GLY A 167 22.51 12.03 -10.56
N LEU A 168 22.79 11.07 -9.66
CA LEU A 168 23.95 11.12 -8.75
C LEU A 168 25.24 10.57 -9.37
N ARG A 169 25.16 9.93 -10.55
CA ARG A 169 26.25 9.42 -11.42
C ARG A 169 27.21 8.38 -10.82
N THR A 170 27.41 8.35 -9.49
CA THR A 170 28.36 7.47 -8.82
C THR A 170 27.76 6.86 -7.55
N LEU A 171 28.22 5.66 -7.19
CA LEU A 171 27.78 4.99 -5.96
C LEU A 171 28.14 5.79 -4.69
N PRO A 172 29.33 6.40 -4.53
CA PRO A 172 29.63 7.21 -3.36
C PRO A 172 28.69 8.41 -3.19
N ALA A 173 28.34 9.10 -4.28
CA ALA A 173 27.38 10.20 -4.23
C ALA A 173 25.97 9.70 -3.86
N ALA A 174 25.55 8.56 -4.40
CA ALA A 174 24.28 7.92 -4.05
C ALA A 174 24.22 7.45 -2.59
N SER A 175 25.32 6.88 -2.08
CA SER A 175 25.47 6.50 -0.68
C SER A 175 25.34 7.71 0.24
N LYS A 176 26.10 8.77 -0.05
CA LYS A 176 26.06 10.00 0.75
C LYS A 176 24.66 10.59 0.76
N TRP A 177 24.03 10.69 -0.41
CA TRP A 177 22.66 11.17 -0.53
C TRP A 177 21.68 10.35 0.32
N LEU A 178 21.79 9.02 0.31
CA LEU A 178 20.92 8.16 1.11
C LEU A 178 21.13 8.37 2.61
N THR A 179 22.39 8.45 3.06
CA THR A 179 22.72 8.75 4.46
C THR A 179 22.13 10.08 4.89
N ASP A 180 22.45 11.16 4.17
CA ASP A 180 22.01 12.52 4.49
C ASP A 180 20.46 12.61 4.50
N THR A 181 19.82 11.93 3.54
CA THR A 181 18.36 11.88 3.42
C THR A 181 17.73 11.14 4.59
N LEU A 182 18.20 9.93 4.91
CA LEU A 182 17.65 9.15 6.02
C LEU A 182 17.87 9.87 7.35
N GLU A 183 19.04 10.47 7.55
CA GLU A 183 19.33 11.26 8.75
C GLU A 183 18.38 12.47 8.88
N SER A 184 18.18 13.24 7.80
CA SER A 184 17.25 14.39 7.79
C SER A 184 15.79 14.00 8.08
N LEU A 185 15.41 12.77 7.72
CA LEU A 185 14.08 12.21 7.96
C LEU A 185 13.99 11.42 9.27
N HIS A 186 15.03 11.47 10.12
CA HIS A 186 15.13 10.69 11.37
C HIS A 186 14.92 9.19 11.15
N GLY A 187 15.35 8.68 10.00
CA GLY A 187 15.26 7.28 9.60
C GLY A 187 16.47 6.45 10.06
N PRO A 188 16.37 5.11 9.98
CA PRO A 188 17.47 4.22 10.33
C PRO A 188 18.69 4.38 9.41
N ILE A 189 19.89 4.21 9.96
CA ILE A 189 21.15 4.30 9.21
C ILE A 189 21.51 2.91 8.65
N HIS A 190 21.84 2.86 7.36
CA HIS A 190 22.30 1.64 6.70
C HIS A 190 23.70 1.23 7.18
N THR A 191 23.99 -0.07 7.21
CA THR A 191 25.32 -0.62 7.54
C THR A 191 26.28 -0.64 6.36
N GLY A 192 25.77 -0.49 5.14
CA GLY A 192 26.57 -0.40 3.93
C GLY A 192 25.71 -0.36 2.67
N VAL A 193 26.32 0.03 1.56
CA VAL A 193 25.67 0.05 0.25
C VAL A 193 26.51 -0.69 -0.79
N TYR A 194 25.86 -1.23 -1.82
CA TYR A 194 26.52 -1.88 -2.94
C TYR A 194 25.65 -1.83 -4.20
N VAL A 195 26.24 -2.20 -5.34
CA VAL A 195 25.56 -2.37 -6.64
C VAL A 195 25.74 -3.81 -7.13
N LYS A 196 24.80 -4.30 -7.93
CA LYS A 196 24.89 -5.64 -8.56
C LYS A 196 25.52 -5.60 -9.96
N SER A 197 25.68 -4.41 -10.54
CA SER A 197 26.32 -4.16 -11.83
C SER A 197 27.75 -3.62 -11.66
N GLU A 198 28.59 -3.75 -12.69
CA GLU A 198 29.94 -3.16 -12.69
C GLU A 198 29.86 -1.63 -12.58
N ASP A 199 28.92 -1.01 -13.30
CA ASP A 199 28.69 0.43 -13.27
C ASP A 199 27.45 0.80 -12.47
N PHE A 200 27.46 1.99 -11.85
CA PHE A 200 26.29 2.55 -11.17
C PHE A 200 25.29 3.11 -12.18
N THR A 201 24.11 2.49 -12.25
CA THR A 201 23.03 2.84 -13.19
C THR A 201 21.87 3.61 -12.55
N GLY A 202 22.08 4.20 -11.36
CA GLY A 202 21.01 4.86 -10.60
C GLY A 202 20.16 3.91 -9.75
N LEU A 203 20.65 2.69 -9.54
CA LEU A 203 20.07 1.67 -8.67
C LEU A 203 21.14 1.20 -7.68
N MET A 204 20.83 1.18 -6.38
CA MET A 204 21.72 0.64 -5.35
C MET A 204 20.97 -0.19 -4.31
N PHE A 205 21.74 -0.97 -3.56
CA PHE A 205 21.27 -1.83 -2.48
C PHE A 205 21.87 -1.32 -1.17
N ALA A 206 21.04 -1.13 -0.15
CA ALA A 206 21.43 -0.67 1.18
C ALA A 206 21.11 -1.76 2.21
N LYS A 207 22.12 -2.17 2.99
CA LYS A 207 21.97 -3.15 4.08
C LYS A 207 21.63 -2.46 5.39
N PHE A 208 20.83 -3.09 6.22
CA PHE A 208 20.45 -2.61 7.55
C PHE A 208 20.78 -3.66 8.62
N ARG A 209 20.81 -3.22 9.89
CA ARG A 209 21.08 -4.12 11.03
C ARG A 209 19.93 -5.08 11.29
N SER A 210 18.70 -4.65 11.03
CA SER A 210 17.49 -5.43 11.27
C SER A 210 16.48 -5.26 10.14
N GLN A 211 15.53 -6.20 10.06
CA GLN A 211 14.39 -6.10 9.14
C GLN A 211 13.54 -4.87 9.45
N LEU A 212 13.30 -4.60 10.75
CA LEU A 212 12.53 -3.45 11.20
C LEU A 212 13.15 -2.12 10.73
N ASP A 213 14.47 -1.98 10.82
CA ASP A 213 15.19 -0.80 10.31
C ASP A 213 15.02 -0.66 8.79
N CYS A 214 15.14 -1.76 8.07
CA CYS A 214 14.97 -1.79 6.62
C CYS A 214 13.55 -1.38 6.21
N ASP A 215 12.53 -1.96 6.85
CA ASP A 215 11.12 -1.67 6.62
C ASP A 215 10.78 -0.22 6.94
N THR A 216 11.29 0.28 8.07
CA THR A 216 11.14 1.68 8.49
C THR A 216 11.79 2.61 7.49
N ALA A 217 13.03 2.34 7.05
CA ALA A 217 13.70 3.15 6.04
C ALA A 217 12.94 3.17 4.70
N VAL A 218 12.41 2.02 4.24
CA VAL A 218 11.56 1.94 3.05
C VAL A 218 10.29 2.78 3.21
N ALA A 219 9.62 2.68 4.35
CA ALA A 219 8.40 3.45 4.64
C ALA A 219 8.68 4.96 4.68
N THR A 220 9.76 5.37 5.35
CA THR A 220 10.21 6.76 5.45
C THR A 220 10.49 7.36 4.08
N LEU A 221 11.32 6.70 3.25
CA LEU A 221 11.65 7.19 1.92
C LEU A 221 10.43 7.27 0.99
N ARG A 222 9.52 6.29 1.05
CA ARG A 222 8.28 6.30 0.24
C ARG A 222 7.35 7.45 0.62
N SER A 223 7.23 7.72 1.92
CA SER A 223 6.34 8.78 2.42
C SER A 223 6.85 10.17 2.08
N ALA A 224 8.17 10.34 1.98
CA ALA A 224 8.81 11.61 1.68
C ALA A 224 8.68 12.08 0.21
N LYS A 225 8.27 11.20 -0.73
CA LYS A 225 8.07 11.51 -2.16
C LYS A 225 9.24 12.29 -2.80
N LEU A 226 10.46 11.87 -2.47
CA LEU A 226 11.69 12.54 -2.87
C LEU A 226 11.92 12.44 -4.37
N SER A 227 12.61 13.43 -4.94
CA SER A 227 13.07 13.38 -6.33
C SER A 227 14.53 13.82 -6.43
N VAL A 228 15.25 13.24 -7.39
CA VAL A 228 16.64 13.57 -7.70
C VAL A 228 16.73 13.86 -9.18
N ASN A 229 17.09 15.10 -9.54
CA ASN A 229 17.15 15.58 -10.93
C ASN A 229 15.86 15.28 -11.72
N GLY A 230 14.70 15.53 -11.11
CA GLY A 230 13.39 15.30 -11.72
C GLY A 230 12.93 13.84 -11.77
N SER A 231 13.78 12.87 -11.40
CA SER A 231 13.37 11.48 -11.27
C SER A 231 12.84 11.20 -9.86
N LEU A 232 11.65 10.60 -9.76
CA LEU A 232 11.10 10.19 -8.47
C LEU A 232 11.95 9.05 -7.89
N VAL A 233 12.40 9.23 -6.64
CA VAL A 233 13.10 8.19 -5.90
C VAL A 233 12.09 7.18 -5.38
N TRP A 234 12.41 5.90 -5.54
CA TRP A 234 11.62 4.81 -4.99
C TRP A 234 12.50 3.87 -4.18
N ALA A 235 11.90 3.32 -3.13
CA ALA A 235 12.53 2.34 -2.26
C ALA A 235 11.65 1.09 -2.14
N SER A 236 12.26 -0.09 -2.09
CA SER A 236 11.58 -1.36 -1.80
C SER A 236 12.51 -2.36 -1.15
N LEU A 237 11.98 -3.34 -0.42
CA LEU A 237 12.78 -4.47 0.04
C LEU A 237 13.39 -5.26 -1.12
N ASP A 238 14.64 -5.71 -0.98
CA ASP A 238 15.28 -6.66 -1.91
C ASP A 238 14.75 -8.06 -1.68
N LEU A 239 13.55 -8.30 -2.21
CA LEU A 239 12.89 -9.59 -2.06
C LEU A 239 13.57 -10.66 -2.95
N PRO A 240 13.68 -11.92 -2.46
CA PRO A 240 14.14 -13.03 -3.29
C PRO A 240 13.35 -13.10 -4.61
N PRO A 241 13.96 -13.51 -5.74
CA PRO A 241 13.31 -13.49 -7.05
C PRO A 241 11.96 -14.21 -7.09
N HIS A 242 11.83 -15.36 -6.41
CA HIS A 242 10.56 -16.07 -6.32
C HIS A 242 9.49 -15.27 -5.56
N ILE A 243 9.82 -14.61 -4.46
CA ILE A 243 8.90 -13.73 -3.75
C ILE A 243 8.53 -12.51 -4.62
N ARG A 244 9.48 -11.93 -5.37
CA ARG A 244 9.18 -10.84 -6.32
C ARG A 244 8.21 -11.26 -7.40
N ALA A 245 8.41 -12.43 -8.01
CA ALA A 245 7.53 -12.98 -9.03
C ALA A 245 6.10 -13.16 -8.48
N ARG A 246 5.97 -13.78 -7.30
CA ARG A 246 4.68 -13.94 -6.60
C ARG A 246 4.02 -12.59 -6.30
N LYS A 247 4.78 -11.63 -5.77
CA LYS A 247 4.29 -10.28 -5.48
C LYS A 247 3.77 -9.56 -6.72
N VAL A 248 4.49 -9.61 -7.84
CA VAL A 248 4.07 -8.99 -9.10
C VAL A 248 2.76 -9.61 -9.59
N PHE A 249 2.67 -10.95 -9.56
CA PHE A 249 1.45 -11.66 -9.94
C PHE A 249 0.28 -11.28 -9.02
N MET A 250 0.45 -11.42 -7.70
CA MET A 250 -0.56 -11.15 -6.67
C MET A 250 -1.11 -9.73 -6.72
N LEU A 251 -0.24 -8.72 -6.78
CA LEU A 251 -0.69 -7.33 -6.83
C LEU A 251 -1.38 -7.00 -8.15
N GLY A 252 -0.91 -7.56 -9.26
CA GLY A 252 -1.57 -7.42 -10.55
C GLY A 252 -2.95 -8.08 -10.57
N LEU A 253 -3.07 -9.27 -9.99
CA LEU A 253 -4.33 -10.00 -9.91
C LEU A 253 -5.34 -9.27 -9.02
N ARG A 254 -4.92 -8.75 -7.86
CA ARG A 254 -5.75 -7.89 -7.00
C ARG A 254 -6.27 -6.66 -7.76
N TRP A 255 -5.42 -6.05 -8.58
CA TRP A 255 -5.85 -4.93 -9.42
C TRP A 255 -6.90 -5.36 -10.45
N GLN A 256 -6.67 -6.48 -11.14
CA GLN A 256 -7.58 -7.03 -12.15
C GLN A 256 -8.95 -7.38 -11.55
N LEU A 257 -8.97 -8.06 -10.41
CA LEU A 257 -10.19 -8.35 -9.64
C LEU A 257 -10.93 -7.05 -9.27
N GLY A 258 -10.19 -6.01 -8.89
CA GLY A 258 -10.77 -4.69 -8.67
C GLY A 258 -11.46 -4.10 -9.91
N GLN A 259 -10.92 -4.33 -11.12
CA GLN A 259 -11.58 -3.91 -12.37
C GLN A 259 -12.87 -4.67 -12.64
N TRP A 260 -12.97 -5.90 -12.12
CA TRP A 260 -14.14 -6.76 -12.27
C TRP A 260 -15.20 -6.54 -11.20
N GLY A 261 -15.02 -5.51 -10.37
CA GLY A 261 -16.01 -5.10 -9.38
C GLY A 261 -15.81 -5.70 -7.99
N PHE A 262 -14.74 -6.48 -7.77
CA PHE A 262 -14.39 -6.91 -6.42
C PHE A 262 -13.92 -5.72 -5.59
N VAL A 263 -14.38 -5.65 -4.34
CA VAL A 263 -13.99 -4.59 -3.41
C VAL A 263 -12.55 -4.82 -2.98
N LYS A 264 -11.64 -3.91 -3.35
CA LYS A 264 -10.20 -4.06 -3.08
C LYS A 264 -9.84 -4.23 -1.59
N ARG A 265 -10.68 -3.73 -0.68
CA ARG A 265 -10.51 -3.86 0.77
C ARG A 265 -10.73 -5.30 1.23
N ASP A 266 -11.60 -6.04 0.54
CA ASP A 266 -11.93 -7.42 0.89
C ASP A 266 -10.90 -8.40 0.31
N ILE A 267 -10.06 -7.95 -0.63
CA ILE A 267 -8.96 -8.73 -1.19
C ILE A 267 -7.74 -8.63 -0.27
N GLU A 268 -7.43 -9.71 0.42
CA GLU A 268 -6.27 -9.86 1.28
C GLU A 268 -5.18 -10.71 0.59
N ILE A 269 -3.92 -10.33 0.78
CA ILE A 269 -2.77 -11.04 0.25
C ILE A 269 -1.87 -11.37 1.44
N ALA A 270 -1.49 -12.64 1.59
CA ALA A 270 -0.57 -13.07 2.64
C ALA A 270 0.77 -12.33 2.53
N GLU A 271 1.41 -12.06 3.67
CA GLU A 271 2.65 -11.29 3.74
C GLU A 271 3.80 -11.90 2.92
N ASP A 272 3.84 -13.23 2.85
CA ASP A 272 4.81 -14.01 2.07
C ASP A 272 4.41 -14.21 0.60
N TYR A 273 3.28 -13.62 0.18
CA TYR A 273 2.68 -13.77 -1.14
C TYR A 273 2.40 -15.23 -1.52
N SER A 274 2.10 -16.10 -0.54
CA SER A 274 1.75 -17.51 -0.78
C SER A 274 0.31 -17.73 -1.20
N ASN A 275 -0.61 -16.85 -0.78
CA ASN A 275 -2.03 -16.98 -1.06
C ASN A 275 -2.74 -15.62 -1.11
N MET A 276 -3.93 -15.61 -1.71
CA MET A 276 -4.86 -14.48 -1.72
C MET A 276 -6.25 -14.97 -1.32
N SER A 277 -6.95 -14.17 -0.52
CA SER A 277 -8.33 -14.40 -0.14
C SER A 277 -9.21 -13.20 -0.53
N ILE A 278 -10.51 -13.46 -0.70
CA ILE A 278 -11.54 -12.43 -0.70
C ILE A 278 -12.50 -12.72 0.45
N GLY A 279 -12.53 -11.81 1.42
CA GLY A 279 -13.12 -12.07 2.72
C GLY A 279 -12.46 -13.30 3.36
N GLU A 280 -13.26 -14.24 3.83
CA GLU A 280 -12.77 -15.46 4.49
C GLU A 280 -12.41 -16.60 3.51
N LYS A 281 -12.66 -16.42 2.21
CA LYS A 281 -12.44 -17.46 1.20
C LYS A 281 -11.08 -17.28 0.53
N VAL A 282 -10.21 -18.28 0.68
CA VAL A 282 -8.95 -18.35 -0.09
C VAL A 282 -9.30 -18.62 -1.55
N ILE A 283 -8.82 -17.76 -2.45
CA ILE A 283 -9.07 -17.84 -3.89
C ILE A 283 -8.06 -18.76 -4.55
N PHE A 284 -6.79 -18.58 -4.19
CA PHE A 284 -5.70 -19.35 -4.77
C PHE A 284 -4.51 -19.45 -3.83
N LYS A 285 -3.74 -20.51 -4.03
CA LYS A 285 -2.47 -20.78 -3.36
C LYS A 285 -1.38 -20.93 -4.42
N LEU A 286 -0.20 -20.39 -4.13
CA LEU A 286 1.00 -20.60 -4.93
C LEU A 286 1.75 -21.81 -4.37
N ALA A 287 1.55 -22.94 -5.02
CA ALA A 287 2.03 -24.24 -4.55
C ALA A 287 3.56 -24.32 -4.48
N SER A 288 4.24 -23.76 -5.47
CA SER A 288 5.71 -23.68 -5.55
C SER A 288 6.12 -23.06 -6.91
N CYS A 289 7.39 -22.66 -7.00
CA CYS A 289 8.03 -22.39 -8.29
C CYS A 289 8.77 -23.65 -8.71
N VAL A 290 8.09 -24.57 -9.41
CA VAL A 290 8.71 -25.78 -9.97
C VAL A 290 9.29 -25.39 -11.33
N GLU A 291 10.54 -25.77 -11.61
CA GLU A 291 11.21 -25.53 -12.91
C GLU A 291 11.29 -24.05 -13.34
N GLY A 292 11.23 -23.12 -12.39
CA GLY A 292 11.29 -21.69 -12.69
C GLY A 292 9.98 -21.12 -13.25
N LEU A 293 8.88 -21.87 -13.20
CA LEU A 293 7.54 -21.41 -13.56
C LEU A 293 6.66 -21.25 -12.32
N LEU A 294 5.79 -20.25 -12.36
CA LEU A 294 4.78 -19.98 -11.34
C LEU A 294 3.64 -21.00 -11.47
N LYS A 295 3.49 -21.91 -10.51
CA LYS A 295 2.35 -22.83 -10.47
C LYS A 295 1.22 -22.24 -9.62
N LEU A 296 0.08 -22.04 -10.24
CA LEU A 296 -1.13 -21.52 -9.59
C LEU A 296 -2.06 -22.69 -9.22
N GLU A 297 -2.49 -22.75 -7.97
CA GLU A 297 -3.51 -23.69 -7.51
C GLU A 297 -4.74 -22.91 -7.05
N TRP A 298 -5.77 -22.93 -7.90
CA TRP A 298 -7.06 -22.28 -7.63
C TRP A 298 -7.86 -23.11 -6.63
N SER A 299 -8.55 -22.43 -5.71
CA SER A 299 -9.51 -23.06 -4.79
C SER A 299 -10.78 -23.50 -5.52
N ASP A 300 -11.51 -24.47 -4.96
CA ASP A 300 -12.63 -25.19 -5.60
C ASP A 300 -13.56 -24.31 -6.47
N GLU A 301 -14.19 -23.28 -5.88
CA GLU A 301 -15.12 -22.41 -6.61
C GLU A 301 -14.43 -21.64 -7.75
N TRP A 302 -13.17 -21.23 -7.54
CA TRP A 302 -12.38 -20.46 -8.50
C TRP A 302 -11.73 -21.33 -9.57
N ALA A 303 -11.45 -22.60 -9.26
CA ALA A 303 -10.96 -23.61 -10.18
C ALA A 303 -11.96 -23.88 -11.30
N ASN A 304 -13.26 -23.68 -11.05
CA ASN A 304 -14.32 -23.82 -12.04
C ASN A 304 -14.52 -22.58 -12.92
N TRP A 305 -13.92 -21.43 -12.57
CA TRP A 305 -14.06 -20.19 -13.34
C TRP A 305 -13.03 -20.13 -14.48
N THR A 306 -13.22 -20.98 -15.48
CA THR A 306 -12.27 -21.16 -16.59
C THR A 306 -12.02 -19.88 -17.38
N GLU A 307 -13.06 -19.10 -17.68
CA GLU A 307 -12.96 -17.82 -18.40
C GLU A 307 -11.95 -16.86 -17.73
N PHE A 308 -11.99 -16.78 -16.40
CA PHE A 308 -11.04 -15.96 -15.64
C PHE A 308 -9.63 -16.48 -15.74
N GLN A 309 -9.43 -17.78 -15.51
CA GLN A 309 -8.11 -18.39 -15.53
C GLN A 309 -7.44 -18.28 -16.90
N SER A 310 -8.23 -18.42 -17.97
CA SER A 310 -7.76 -18.29 -19.36
C SER A 310 -7.78 -16.85 -19.88
N SER A 311 -8.12 -15.86 -19.05
CA SER A 311 -8.16 -14.47 -19.49
C SER A 311 -6.77 -13.98 -19.89
N ALA A 312 -6.72 -13.14 -20.93
CA ALA A 312 -5.47 -12.60 -21.45
C ALA A 312 -4.71 -11.80 -20.36
N GLU A 313 -5.43 -11.15 -19.46
CA GLU A 313 -4.86 -10.37 -18.37
C GLU A 313 -4.18 -11.27 -17.32
N VAL A 314 -4.80 -12.39 -16.94
CA VAL A 314 -4.17 -13.36 -16.01
C VAL A 314 -2.94 -13.99 -16.65
N GLN A 315 -3.00 -14.34 -17.94
CA GLN A 315 -1.84 -14.87 -18.66
C GLN A 315 -0.69 -13.86 -18.71
N GLN A 316 -0.96 -12.59 -19.02
CA GLN A 316 0.05 -11.52 -19.02
C GLN A 316 0.67 -11.29 -17.63
N LEU A 317 -0.07 -11.53 -16.55
CA LEU A 317 0.47 -11.46 -15.19
C LEU A 317 1.39 -12.64 -14.90
N ALA A 318 0.99 -13.85 -15.30
CA ALA A 318 1.81 -15.05 -15.16
C ALA A 318 3.11 -14.92 -15.96
N ASP A 319 3.04 -14.48 -17.22
CA ASP A 319 4.19 -14.27 -18.09
C ASP A 319 5.18 -13.26 -17.50
N ARG A 320 4.68 -12.14 -16.95
CA ARG A 320 5.52 -11.14 -16.27
C ARG A 320 6.20 -11.71 -15.02
N ALA A 321 5.51 -12.52 -14.24
CA ALA A 321 6.08 -13.18 -13.07
C ALA A 321 7.14 -14.23 -13.47
N ASN A 322 6.85 -15.05 -14.49
CA ASN A 322 7.79 -16.04 -15.02
C ASN A 322 9.04 -15.40 -15.62
N ALA A 323 8.92 -14.26 -16.30
CA ALA A 323 10.07 -13.52 -16.80
C ALA A 323 11.04 -13.07 -15.69
N ILE A 324 10.56 -12.83 -14.47
CA ILE A 324 11.41 -12.55 -13.30
C ILE A 324 12.18 -13.79 -12.88
N LEU A 325 11.52 -14.96 -12.86
CA LEU A 325 12.12 -16.25 -12.52
C LEU A 325 13.18 -16.66 -13.56
N GLU A 326 12.89 -16.53 -14.85
CA GLU A 326 13.81 -16.87 -15.94
C GLU A 326 15.09 -16.02 -15.94
N LYS A 327 14.97 -14.71 -15.66
CA LYS A 327 16.13 -13.82 -15.57
C LYS A 327 17.12 -14.28 -14.50
N GLN A 328 16.63 -14.87 -13.41
CA GLN A 328 17.50 -15.47 -12.39
C GLN A 328 18.21 -16.71 -12.93
N ALA A 329 17.50 -17.61 -13.60
CA ALA A 329 18.09 -18.85 -14.12
C ALA A 329 19.28 -18.59 -15.06
N LYS A 330 19.19 -17.54 -15.89
CA LYS A 330 20.29 -17.14 -16.80
C LYS A 330 21.49 -16.49 -16.10
N GLY A 331 21.29 -15.90 -14.92
CA GLY A 331 22.33 -15.18 -14.17
C GLY A 331 23.30 -16.07 -13.39
N VAL A 332 22.93 -17.31 -13.09
CA VAL A 332 23.74 -18.21 -12.25
C VAL A 332 25.00 -18.74 -12.98
N GLY A 333 25.04 -18.67 -14.32
CA GLY A 333 26.12 -19.29 -15.12
C GLY A 333 27.32 -18.42 -15.51
N LYS A 334 27.30 -17.09 -15.31
CA LYS A 334 28.33 -16.19 -15.86
C LYS A 334 29.59 -16.00 -14.99
N GLY A 335 29.72 -16.69 -13.87
CA GLY A 335 30.73 -16.38 -12.85
C GLY A 335 31.86 -17.40 -12.68
N LYS A 336 32.45 -17.99 -13.73
CA LYS A 336 33.76 -18.69 -13.65
C LYS A 336 34.50 -18.74 -15.00
N SER A 337 34.94 -17.60 -15.52
CA SER A 337 35.99 -17.58 -16.56
C SER A 337 37.33 -17.20 -15.95
N LYS A 338 38.12 -18.24 -15.65
CA LYS A 338 39.58 -18.34 -15.54
C LYS A 338 40.36 -17.04 -15.25
N GLN A 339 40.85 -16.91 -14.02
CA GLN A 339 42.14 -16.27 -13.77
C GLN A 339 43.19 -17.03 -14.60
N LYS A 340 43.73 -16.39 -15.64
CA LYS A 340 45.02 -16.80 -16.20
C LYS A 340 46.09 -16.34 -15.20
N VAL A 341 46.84 -17.31 -14.69
CA VAL A 341 48.11 -17.11 -13.97
C VAL A 341 49.16 -16.62 -14.96
#